data_AF-A0AB73K7K6-F1
#
_entry.id   AF-A0AB73K7K6-F1
#
_cell.length_a   1.000
_cell.length_b   1.000
_cell.length_c   1.000
_cell.angle_alpha   90.00
_cell.angle_beta   90.00
_cell.angle_gamma   90.00
#
_symmetry.space_group_name_H-M   'P 1'
#
loop_
_entity.id
_entity.type
_entity.pdbx_description
1 polymer ?
#
loop_
_entity_poly.entity_id
_entity_poly.type
_entity_poly.pdbx_seq_one_letter_code
_entity_poly.pdbx_strand_id
1 'polypeptide(L)'
;MVMNRIIMKNWIIEALNHLGGKARPRDVSKYIWEHYETELKNSGDSLYTWQYDIRWAAQSLRNEGVLKPVNNRRDLPWELA
;
A
#
# COMPACT_ATOMS: atom_id res chain seq x y z
N MET A 1 -5.55 -18.53 2.89
CA MET A 1 -6.22 -17.32 3.40
C MET A 1 -5.98 -16.23 2.37
N VAL A 2 -6.99 -15.85 1.59
CA VAL A 2 -6.83 -14.85 0.51
C VAL A 2 -6.43 -13.53 1.16
N MET A 3 -5.37 -12.90 0.67
CA MET A 3 -4.96 -11.60 1.18
C MET A 3 -6.08 -10.59 0.94
N ASN A 4 -6.69 -10.11 2.03
CA ASN A 4 -7.84 -9.24 1.95
C ASN A 4 -7.35 -7.81 1.64
N ARG A 5 -8.03 -7.11 0.72
CA ARG A 5 -7.75 -5.69 0.39
C ARG A 5 -7.73 -4.81 1.64
N ILE A 6 -8.44 -5.19 2.70
CA ILE A 6 -8.41 -4.53 4.02
C ILE A 6 -7.00 -4.57 4.63
N ILE A 7 -6.32 -5.71 4.57
CA ILE A 7 -4.97 -5.86 5.15
C ILE A 7 -3.99 -4.95 4.44
N MET A 8 -4.02 -4.93 3.11
CA MET A 8 -3.13 -4.08 2.30
C MET A 8 -3.34 -2.59 2.55
N LYS A 9 -4.58 -2.15 2.79
CA LYS A 9 -4.85 -0.76 3.20
C LYS A 9 -4.16 -0.42 4.52
N ASN A 10 -4.29 -1.29 5.52
CA ASN A 10 -3.67 -1.08 6.83
C ASN A 10 -2.15 -1.01 6.71
N TRP A 11 -1.53 -1.91 5.94
CA TRP A 11 -0.09 -1.90 5.68
C TRP A 11 0.38 -0.62 5.00
N ILE A 12 -0.40 -0.06 4.05
CA ILE A 12 -0.08 1.23 3.42
C ILE A 12 -0.11 2.36 4.45
N ILE A 13 -1.14 2.40 5.30
CA ILE A 13 -1.29 3.43 6.34
C ILE A 13 -0.13 3.33 7.34
N GLU A 14 0.20 2.12 7.79
CA GLU A 14 1.31 1.87 8.71
C GLU A 14 2.65 2.29 8.11
N ALA A 15 2.92 1.89 6.86
CA ALA A 15 4.12 2.30 6.13
C ALA A 15 4.23 3.82 6.00
N LEU A 16 3.12 4.50 5.66
CA LEU A 16 3.12 5.95 5.52
C LEU A 16 3.33 6.65 6.86
N ASN A 17 2.69 6.19 7.94
CA ASN A 17 2.93 6.71 9.28
C ASN A 17 4.41 6.57 9.68
N HIS A 18 5.00 5.39 9.43
CA HIS A 18 6.42 5.15 9.71
C HIS A 18 7.35 6.04 8.87
N LEU A 19 6.97 6.37 7.63
CA LEU A 19 7.74 7.19 6.70
C LEU A 19 7.44 8.70 6.79
N GLY A 20 6.76 9.16 7.85
CA GLY A 20 6.51 10.58 8.10
C GLY A 20 5.29 11.14 7.33
N GLY A 21 4.29 10.31 7.09
CA GLY A 21 3.01 10.65 6.49
C GLY A 21 2.99 10.73 4.96
N LYS A 22 4.16 10.62 4.30
CA LYS A 22 4.28 10.62 2.84
C LYS A 22 5.43 9.76 2.34
N ALA A 23 5.22 9.02 1.27
CA ALA A 23 6.26 8.18 0.68
C ALA A 23 5.98 7.87 -0.79
N ARG A 24 7.01 7.52 -1.57
CA ARG A 24 6.78 7.02 -2.92
C ARG A 24 6.21 5.60 -2.83
N PRO A 25 5.43 5.17 -3.83
CA PRO A 25 4.86 3.84 -3.80
C PRO A 25 5.89 2.70 -3.75
N ARG A 26 7.12 2.94 -4.24
CA ARG A 26 8.26 2.03 -4.11
C ARG A 26 8.69 1.86 -2.65
N ASP A 27 8.78 2.97 -1.92
CA ASP A 27 9.24 2.98 -0.51
C ASP A 27 8.22 2.26 0.38
N VAL A 28 6.93 2.49 0.12
CA VAL A 28 5.83 1.74 0.76
C VAL A 28 5.94 0.25 0.46
N SER A 29 6.20 -0.13 -0.79
CA SER A 29 6.36 -1.55 -1.16
C SER A 29 7.56 -2.17 -0.45
N LYS A 30 8.68 -1.45 -0.37
CA LYS A 30 9.87 -1.90 0.35
C LYS A 30 9.57 -2.13 1.84
N TYR A 31 8.90 -1.18 2.49
CA TYR A 31 8.49 -1.32 3.89
C TYR A 31 7.62 -2.56 4.10
N ILE A 32 6.59 -2.76 3.26
CA ILE A 32 5.68 -3.91 3.36
C ILE A 32 6.44 -5.22 3.19
N TRP A 33 7.36 -5.28 2.23
CA TRP A 33 8.21 -6.45 2.04
C TRP A 33 9.06 -6.74 3.28
N GLU A 34 9.73 -5.74 3.83
CA GLU A 34 10.62 -5.91 4.99
C GLU A 34 9.89 -6.35 6.26
N HIS A 35 8.59 -6.03 6.40
CA HIS A 35 7.82 -6.31 7.62
C HIS A 35 6.83 -7.48 7.49
N TYR A 36 6.31 -7.75 6.29
CA TYR A 36 5.26 -8.75 6.05
C TYR A 36 5.63 -9.78 4.98
N GLU A 37 6.92 -10.01 4.76
CA GLU A 37 7.41 -11.01 3.80
C GLU A 37 6.78 -12.39 4.04
N THR A 38 6.65 -12.80 5.31
CA THR A 38 6.12 -14.11 5.68
C THR A 38 4.65 -14.24 5.30
N GLU A 39 3.83 -13.23 5.60
CA GLU A 39 2.41 -13.15 5.24
C GLU A 39 2.22 -13.13 3.73
N LEU A 40 3.07 -12.38 3.02
CA LEU A 40 3.11 -12.36 1.55
C LEU A 40 3.44 -13.74 0.98
N LYS A 41 4.48 -14.40 1.48
CA LYS A 41 4.86 -15.75 1.02
C LYS A 41 3.77 -16.79 1.30
N ASN A 42 3.08 -16.66 2.43
CA ASN A 42 1.99 -17.57 2.82
C ASN A 42 0.68 -17.36 2.03
N SER A 43 0.62 -16.34 1.17
CA SER A 43 -0.58 -16.01 0.40
C SER A 43 -0.74 -16.79 -0.92
N GLY A 44 0.25 -17.62 -1.27
CA GLY A 44 0.25 -18.38 -2.51
C GLY A 44 0.39 -17.47 -3.73
N ASP A 45 -0.54 -17.57 -4.68
CA ASP A 45 -0.48 -16.83 -5.96
C ASP A 45 -0.47 -15.30 -5.77
N SER A 46 -1.06 -14.80 -4.69
CA SER A 46 -1.06 -13.37 -4.36
C SER A 46 0.36 -12.82 -4.13
N LEU A 47 1.35 -13.66 -3.81
CA LEU A 47 2.75 -13.26 -3.73
C LEU A 47 3.26 -12.67 -5.05
N TYR A 48 2.72 -13.09 -6.18
CA TYR A 48 3.16 -12.61 -7.49
C TYR A 48 2.42 -11.36 -7.96
N THR A 49 1.31 -10.98 -7.28
CA THR A 49 0.47 -9.85 -7.69
C THR A 49 0.30 -8.77 -6.63
N TRP A 50 0.79 -8.96 -5.40
CA TRP A 50 0.50 -8.04 -4.28
C TRP A 50 0.89 -6.58 -4.55
N GLN A 51 1.94 -6.33 -5.33
CA GLN A 51 2.34 -4.97 -5.69
C GLN A 51 1.30 -4.24 -6.56
N TYR A 52 0.55 -4.98 -7.36
CA TYR A 52 -0.60 -4.46 -8.10
C TYR A 52 -1.79 -4.26 -7.15
N ASP A 53 -2.02 -5.20 -6.24
CA ASP A 53 -3.12 -5.13 -5.28
C ASP A 53 -2.99 -3.92 -4.32
N ILE A 54 -1.78 -3.59 -3.86
CA ILE A 54 -1.55 -2.38 -3.05
C ILE A 54 -1.83 -1.08 -3.82
N ARG A 55 -1.70 -1.07 -5.16
CA ARG A 55 -2.05 0.11 -5.97
C ARG A 55 -3.55 0.34 -5.97
N TRP A 56 -4.35 -0.73 -6.04
CA TRP A 56 -5.80 -0.67 -5.88
C TRP A 56 -6.21 -0.31 -4.47
N ALA A 57 -5.54 -0.85 -3.46
CA ALA A 57 -5.76 -0.48 -2.07
C ALA A 57 -5.51 1.01 -1.85
N ALA A 58 -4.41 1.56 -2.38
CA ALA A 58 -4.14 3.00 -2.34
C ALA A 58 -5.21 3.83 -3.05
N GLN A 59 -5.72 3.36 -4.20
CA GLN A 59 -6.83 4.04 -4.88
C GLN A 59 -8.11 4.04 -4.02
N SER A 60 -8.42 2.92 -3.38
CA SER A 60 -9.55 2.83 -2.44
C SER A 60 -9.39 3.80 -1.27
N LEU A 61 -8.19 3.90 -0.68
CA LEU A 61 -7.90 4.85 0.40
C LEU A 61 -8.06 6.31 -0.03
N ARG A 62 -7.78 6.66 -1.29
CA ARG A 62 -8.09 8.00 -1.82
C ARG A 62 -9.58 8.24 -1.91
N ASN A 63 -10.34 7.25 -2.39
CA ASN A 63 -11.79 7.35 -2.49
C ASN A 63 -12.44 7.46 -1.10
N GLU A 64 -11.82 6.86 -0.08
CA GLU A 64 -12.22 6.96 1.34
C GLU A 64 -11.74 8.26 2.03
N GLY A 65 -10.94 9.09 1.35
CA GLY A 65 -10.40 10.33 1.92
C GLY A 65 -9.28 10.13 2.94
N VAL A 66 -8.70 8.93 3.02
CA VAL A 66 -7.56 8.63 3.92
C VAL A 66 -6.23 9.03 3.29
N LEU A 67 -6.10 8.89 1.97
CA LEU A 67 -4.97 9.42 1.21
C LEU A 67 -5.39 10.64 0.41
N LYS A 68 -4.47 11.60 0.26
CA LYS A 68 -4.68 12.75 -0.62
C LYS A 68 -4.84 12.31 -2.08
N PRO A 69 -5.74 12.94 -2.84
CA PRO A 69 -5.87 12.68 -4.27
C PRO A 69 -4.63 13.17 -5.00
N VAL A 70 -4.20 12.41 -6.03
CA VAL A 70 -3.07 12.79 -6.89
C VAL A 70 -3.51 13.40 -8.22
N ASN A 71 -4.81 13.53 -8.47
CA ASN A 71 -5.39 14.16 -9.67
C ASN A 71 -4.72 13.69 -10.99
N ASN A 72 -4.57 12.36 -11.16
CA ASN A 72 -3.89 11.69 -12.27
C ASN A 72 -2.38 12.00 -12.45
N ARG A 73 -1.77 12.72 -11.51
CA ARG A 73 -0.31 12.88 -11.47
C ARG A 73 0.37 11.59 -11.02
N ARG A 74 1.44 11.23 -11.73
CA ARG A 74 2.24 10.03 -11.45
C ARG A 74 3.54 10.33 -10.71
N ASP A 75 3.88 11.62 -10.59
CA ASP A 75 5.11 12.11 -9.98
C ASP A 75 4.94 12.47 -8.50
N LEU A 76 3.71 12.49 -8.00
CA LEU A 76 3.42 12.75 -6.59
C LEU A 76 3.57 11.49 -5.72
N PRO A 77 4.07 11.63 -4.47
CA PRO A 77 4.07 10.54 -3.51
C PRO A 77 2.63 10.21 -3.06
N TRP A 78 2.49 9.09 -2.35
CA TRP A 78 1.30 8.86 -1.54
C TRP A 78 1.45 9.61 -0.24
N GLU A 79 0.37 10.24 0.21
CA GLU A 79 0.36 11.11 1.38
C GLU A 79 -0.97 10.92 2.13
N LEU A 80 -0.90 10.82 3.46
CA LEU A 80 -2.08 10.78 4.33
C LEU A 80 -2.81 12.14 4.26
N ALA A 81 -4.15 12.09 4.30
CA ALA A 81 -5.01 13.28 4.22
C ALA A 81 -4.84 14.23 5.42
#